data_AF-A0A835IX63-F1
#
_entry.id   AF-A0A835IX63-F1
#
_cell.length_a   1.000
_cell.length_b   1.000
_cell.length_c   1.000
_cell.angle_alpha   90.00
_cell.angle_beta   90.00
_cell.angle_gamma   90.00
#
_symmetry.space_group_name_H-M   'P 1'
#
loop_
_entity.id
_entity.type
_entity.pdbx_description
1 polymer ?
#
loop_
_entity_poly.entity_id
_entity_poly.type
_entity_poly.pdbx_seq_one_letter_code
_entity_poly.pdbx_strand_id
1 'polypeptide(L)'
;MYQNFKKTFRGELWENLAWGAAEAYKVQEFTRILGVINKTYSKALDWLDREPKSCWVRAHFDWTSKCDQLTNNFSESFNSWILHIRDKPCVHFIDQYNLDLLNLMYTRRELSMELLEGDVVPNMLFMIKKREMRYNWYEVRVVSDIEYLVVNTKKGSRYCSPYFSVEAFRQTYLNYLYPLDNIEEWPEIEDPEELASPPELTRKAGRPRK
;
A
#
# COMPACT_ATOMS: atom_id res chain seq x y z
N MET A 1 -13.67 -4.29 2.76
CA MET A 1 -14.54 -4.30 3.97
C MET A 1 -15.12 -2.91 4.28
N TYR A 2 -14.35 -1.93 4.78
CA TYR A 2 -14.89 -0.67 5.34
C TYR A 2 -15.80 0.13 4.37
N GLN A 3 -15.45 0.20 3.09
CA GLN A 3 -16.26 0.87 2.06
C GLN A 3 -17.69 0.31 1.94
N ASN A 4 -17.91 -0.95 2.28
CA ASN A 4 -19.25 -1.55 2.32
C ASN A 4 -19.92 -1.30 3.68
N PHE A 5 -19.17 -1.41 4.78
CA PHE A 5 -19.67 -1.11 6.12
C PHE A 5 -20.24 0.32 6.22
N LYS A 6 -19.51 1.31 5.73
CA LYS A 6 -19.90 2.73 5.79
C LYS A 6 -21.18 3.07 5.01
N LYS A 7 -21.62 2.20 4.09
CA LYS A 7 -22.89 2.41 3.36
C LYS A 7 -24.08 2.31 4.30
N THR A 8 -23.99 1.40 5.27
CA THR A 8 -25.02 1.10 6.27
C THR A 8 -24.80 1.87 7.57
N PHE A 9 -23.55 1.93 8.06
CA PHE A 9 -23.20 2.57 9.33
C PHE A 9 -22.35 3.82 9.05
N ARG A 10 -23.00 4.99 9.03
CA ARG A 10 -22.40 6.27 8.61
C ARG A 10 -22.03 7.15 9.80
N GLY A 11 -20.95 7.90 9.65
CA GLY A 11 -20.52 8.92 10.61
C GLY A 11 -19.22 8.55 11.32
N GLU A 12 -18.61 9.55 11.92
CA GLU A 12 -17.28 9.49 12.52
C GLU A 12 -17.16 8.42 13.61
N LEU A 13 -18.21 8.22 14.41
CA LEU A 13 -18.25 7.17 15.44
C LEU A 13 -17.99 5.78 14.84
N TRP A 14 -18.69 5.45 13.75
CA TRP A 14 -18.58 4.14 13.10
C TRP A 14 -17.26 4.00 12.35
N GLU A 15 -16.76 5.09 11.79
CA GLU A 15 -15.43 5.13 11.19
C GLU A 15 -14.35 4.79 12.21
N ASN A 16 -14.33 5.50 13.33
CA ASN A 16 -13.33 5.32 14.38
C ASN A 16 -13.40 3.92 15.01
N LEU A 17 -14.60 3.40 15.24
CA LEU A 17 -14.78 2.05 15.79
C LEU A 17 -14.34 0.96 14.80
N ALA A 18 -14.70 1.08 13.53
CA ALA A 18 -14.34 0.08 12.52
C ALA A 18 -12.84 0.07 12.22
N TRP A 19 -12.22 1.24 12.08
CA TRP A 19 -10.77 1.36 11.89
C TRP A 19 -10.01 0.95 13.14
N GLY A 20 -10.43 1.39 14.32
CA GLY A 20 -9.82 0.96 15.57
C GLY A 20 -9.83 -0.55 15.74
N ALA A 21 -10.94 -1.21 15.37
CA ALA A 21 -11.02 -2.67 15.37
C ALA A 21 -10.07 -3.30 14.34
N ALA A 22 -10.06 -2.79 13.10
CA ALA A 22 -9.21 -3.30 12.02
C ALA A 22 -7.70 -3.15 12.33
N GLU A 23 -7.31 -2.05 12.97
CA GLU A 23 -5.92 -1.69 13.31
C GLU A 23 -5.41 -2.32 14.61
N ALA A 24 -6.28 -2.99 15.38
CA ALA A 24 -5.89 -3.61 16.63
C ALA A 24 -4.74 -4.62 16.42
N TYR A 25 -3.63 -4.42 17.16
CA TYR A 25 -2.46 -5.31 17.13
C TYR A 25 -2.63 -6.57 17.99
N LYS A 26 -3.53 -6.51 18.99
CA LYS A 26 -3.77 -7.59 19.94
C LYS A 26 -5.24 -8.01 19.86
N VAL A 27 -5.48 -9.31 19.91
CA VAL A 27 -6.84 -9.88 19.93
C VAL A 27 -7.66 -9.31 21.10
N GLN A 28 -7.04 -9.09 22.26
CA GLN A 28 -7.71 -8.50 23.42
C GLN A 28 -8.26 -7.09 23.15
N GLU A 29 -7.49 -6.26 22.45
CA GLU A 29 -7.91 -4.90 22.10
C GLU A 29 -9.03 -4.93 21.06
N PHE A 30 -8.90 -5.82 20.08
CA PHE A 30 -9.97 -6.07 19.12
C PHE A 30 -11.27 -6.49 19.80
N THR A 31 -11.24 -7.47 20.72
CA THR A 31 -12.41 -7.91 21.48
C THR A 31 -13.01 -6.78 22.32
N ARG A 32 -12.17 -5.92 22.92
CA ARG A 32 -12.63 -4.74 23.67
C ARG A 32 -13.43 -3.80 22.77
N ILE A 33 -12.93 -3.50 21.57
CA ILE A 33 -13.60 -2.60 20.61
C ILE A 33 -14.90 -3.23 20.10
N LEU A 34 -14.93 -4.53 19.79
CA LEU A 34 -16.17 -5.22 19.44
C LEU A 34 -17.22 -5.14 20.57
N GLY A 35 -16.78 -5.23 21.83
CA GLY A 35 -17.65 -5.02 22.99
C GLY A 35 -18.28 -3.62 23.03
N VAL A 36 -17.54 -2.58 22.62
CA VAL A 36 -18.05 -1.21 22.49
C VAL A 36 -19.04 -1.10 21.32
N ILE A 37 -18.72 -1.72 20.18
CA ILE A 37 -19.61 -1.78 19.01
C ILE A 37 -20.94 -2.43 19.39
N ASN A 38 -20.90 -3.57 20.09
CA ASN A 38 -22.10 -4.30 20.50
C ASN A 38 -23.00 -3.47 21.44
N LYS A 39 -22.40 -2.80 22.42
CA LYS A 39 -23.13 -1.92 23.36
C LYS A 39 -23.75 -0.71 22.65
N THR A 40 -23.07 -0.18 21.64
CA THR A 40 -23.56 0.97 20.86
C THR A 40 -24.70 0.53 19.93
N TYR A 41 -24.50 -0.51 19.14
CA TYR A 41 -25.51 -1.09 18.25
C TYR A 41 -25.13 -2.51 17.82
N SER A 42 -25.83 -3.51 18.35
CA SER A 42 -25.54 -4.93 18.09
C SER A 42 -25.52 -5.32 16.62
N LYS A 43 -26.39 -4.72 15.78
CA LYS A 43 -26.43 -5.05 14.34
C LYS A 43 -25.14 -4.66 13.60
N ALA A 44 -24.36 -3.72 14.13
CA ALA A 44 -23.04 -3.40 13.57
C ALA A 44 -22.05 -4.54 13.81
N LEU A 45 -22.10 -5.17 15.00
CA LEU A 45 -21.31 -6.36 15.29
C LEU A 45 -21.74 -7.52 14.40
N ASP A 46 -23.06 -7.79 14.29
CA ASP A 46 -23.61 -8.85 13.43
C ASP A 46 -23.21 -8.69 11.95
N TRP A 47 -22.95 -7.46 11.51
CA TRP A 47 -22.46 -7.21 10.16
C TRP A 47 -20.97 -7.56 10.05
N LEU A 48 -20.15 -7.11 11.01
CA LEU A 48 -18.70 -7.34 11.02
C LEU A 48 -18.35 -8.82 11.18
N ASP A 49 -19.16 -9.57 11.93
CA ASP A 49 -18.94 -11.00 12.13
C ASP A 49 -19.19 -11.86 10.88
N ARG A 50 -19.82 -11.31 9.83
CA ARG A 50 -19.97 -12.00 8.53
C ARG A 50 -18.68 -12.06 7.73
N GLU A 51 -17.78 -11.11 7.96
CA GLU A 51 -16.51 -11.02 7.25
C GLU A 51 -15.41 -11.74 8.03
N PRO A 52 -14.67 -12.67 7.41
CA PRO A 52 -13.58 -13.36 8.10
C PRO A 52 -12.56 -12.38 8.67
N LYS A 53 -12.31 -12.47 9.98
CA LYS A 53 -11.44 -11.52 10.71
C LYS A 53 -10.02 -11.50 10.14
N SER A 54 -9.52 -12.63 9.65
CA SER A 54 -8.22 -12.73 8.97
C SER A 54 -8.10 -11.90 7.69
N CYS A 55 -9.20 -11.41 7.12
CA CYS A 55 -9.20 -10.58 5.91
C CYS A 55 -9.19 -9.07 6.20
N TRP A 56 -9.49 -8.63 7.42
CA TRP A 56 -9.65 -7.21 7.71
C TRP A 56 -9.19 -6.76 9.10
N VAL A 57 -8.81 -7.68 9.99
CA VAL A 57 -8.31 -7.37 11.33
C VAL A 57 -6.85 -7.78 11.43
N ARG A 58 -5.99 -6.80 11.68
CA ARG A 58 -4.55 -6.98 11.81
C ARG A 58 -4.15 -8.05 12.82
N ALA A 59 -4.73 -8.04 14.01
CA ALA A 59 -4.47 -9.05 15.05
C ALA A 59 -4.78 -10.50 14.63
N HIS A 60 -5.52 -10.70 13.54
CA HIS A 60 -5.91 -12.00 13.01
C HIS A 60 -5.22 -12.35 11.68
N PHE A 61 -4.29 -11.51 11.21
CA PHE A 61 -3.50 -11.83 10.03
C PHE A 61 -2.54 -12.98 10.31
N ASP A 62 -2.26 -13.75 9.27
CA ASP A 62 -1.27 -14.81 9.36
C ASP A 62 0.10 -14.22 9.67
N TRP A 63 0.84 -14.85 10.58
CA TRP A 63 2.14 -14.37 11.04
C TRP A 63 3.22 -14.37 9.94
N THR A 64 3.03 -15.18 8.89
CA THR A 64 3.87 -15.15 7.69
C THR A 64 3.60 -13.92 6.83
N SER A 65 2.38 -13.37 6.90
CA SER A 65 1.96 -12.16 6.19
C SER A 65 2.35 -10.90 6.99
N LYS A 66 3.60 -10.46 6.84
CA LYS A 66 4.13 -9.22 7.44
C LYS A 66 3.65 -7.97 6.69
N CYS A 67 2.34 -7.78 6.57
CA CYS A 67 1.74 -6.64 5.88
C CYS A 67 1.05 -5.68 6.87
N ASP A 68 1.53 -4.44 6.92
CA ASP A 68 0.92 -3.34 7.68
C ASP A 68 -0.31 -2.75 6.96
N GLN A 69 -0.47 -3.05 5.66
CA GLN A 69 -1.53 -2.47 4.83
C GLN A 69 -2.86 -3.19 5.05
N LEU A 70 -3.83 -2.49 5.63
CA LEU A 70 -5.22 -2.96 5.81
C LEU A 70 -6.16 -2.58 4.66
N THR A 71 -5.62 -1.86 3.67
CA THR A 71 -6.38 -1.33 2.56
C THR A 71 -6.14 -2.13 1.30
N ASN A 72 -7.14 -2.12 0.41
CA ASN A 72 -7.02 -2.73 -0.90
C ASN A 72 -6.23 -1.84 -1.90
N ASN A 73 -5.58 -0.77 -1.42
CA ASN A 73 -4.92 0.21 -2.28
C ASN A 73 -3.85 -0.43 -3.16
N PHE A 74 -3.11 -1.41 -2.64
CA PHE A 74 -2.10 -2.11 -3.42
C PHE A 74 -2.73 -2.87 -4.59
N SER A 75 -3.73 -3.71 -4.32
CA SER A 75 -4.42 -4.47 -5.36
C SER A 75 -5.16 -3.56 -6.34
N GLU A 76 -5.76 -2.46 -5.88
CA GLU A 76 -6.41 -1.47 -6.75
C GLU A 76 -5.39 -0.80 -7.68
N SER A 77 -4.25 -0.39 -7.14
CA SER A 77 -3.17 0.22 -7.93
C SER A 77 -2.61 -0.76 -8.95
N PHE A 78 -2.36 -2.01 -8.54
CA PHE A 78 -1.88 -3.07 -9.43
C PHE A 78 -2.90 -3.39 -10.53
N ASN A 79 -4.17 -3.61 -10.17
CA ASN A 79 -5.24 -3.88 -11.13
C ASN A 79 -5.44 -2.74 -12.13
N SER A 80 -5.26 -1.50 -11.69
CA SER A 80 -5.28 -0.33 -12.58
C SER A 80 -4.08 -0.32 -13.53
N TRP A 81 -2.89 -0.67 -13.03
CA TRP A 81 -1.66 -0.69 -13.83
C TRP A 81 -1.75 -1.72 -14.96
N ILE A 82 -2.19 -2.94 -14.65
CA ILE A 82 -2.30 -4.02 -15.64
C ILE A 82 -3.60 -4.01 -16.46
N LEU A 83 -4.50 -3.03 -16.24
CA LEU A 83 -5.84 -3.02 -16.84
C LEU A 83 -5.80 -3.12 -18.36
N HIS A 84 -4.81 -2.50 -18.99
CA HIS A 84 -4.65 -2.44 -20.44
C HIS A 84 -4.00 -3.70 -21.05
N ILE A 85 -3.50 -4.62 -20.23
CA ILE A 85 -2.80 -5.84 -20.67
C ILE A 85 -3.48 -7.13 -20.22
N ARG A 86 -4.27 -7.10 -19.15
CA ARG A 86 -4.86 -8.28 -18.49
C ARG A 86 -5.70 -9.19 -19.39
N ASP A 87 -6.21 -8.66 -20.50
CA ASP A 87 -7.09 -9.37 -21.43
C ASP A 87 -6.32 -9.88 -22.68
N LYS A 88 -4.99 -9.73 -22.71
CA LYS A 88 -4.11 -10.25 -23.78
C LYS A 88 -3.78 -11.75 -23.56
N PRO A 89 -3.42 -12.50 -24.63
CA PRO A 89 -2.87 -13.86 -24.49
C PRO A 89 -1.65 -13.89 -23.56
N CYS A 90 -1.40 -15.03 -22.89
CA CYS A 90 -0.38 -15.15 -21.84
C CYS A 90 1.00 -14.62 -22.25
N VAL A 91 1.49 -14.96 -23.43
CA VAL A 91 2.77 -14.48 -23.96
C VAL A 91 2.79 -12.96 -24.03
N HIS A 92 1.81 -12.36 -24.73
CA HIS A 92 1.70 -10.90 -24.84
C HIS A 92 1.44 -10.18 -23.52
N PHE A 93 0.79 -10.83 -22.56
CA PHE A 93 0.63 -10.30 -21.21
C PHE A 93 1.98 -10.19 -20.51
N ILE A 94 2.78 -11.25 -20.54
CA ILE A 94 4.12 -11.30 -19.92
C ILE A 94 5.05 -10.30 -20.60
N ASP A 95 5.08 -10.27 -21.93
CA ASP A 95 5.94 -9.35 -22.67
C ASP A 95 5.63 -7.88 -22.32
N GLN A 96 4.36 -7.50 -22.39
CA GLN A 96 3.97 -6.13 -22.08
C GLN A 96 4.18 -5.78 -20.60
N TYR A 97 3.91 -6.71 -19.69
CA TYR A 97 4.19 -6.52 -18.26
C TYR A 97 5.67 -6.21 -18.02
N ASN A 98 6.57 -6.96 -18.66
CA ASN A 98 8.01 -6.73 -18.54
C ASN A 98 8.42 -5.39 -19.14
N LEU A 99 7.89 -5.01 -20.31
CA LEU A 99 8.12 -3.69 -20.91
C LEU A 99 7.64 -2.55 -20.00
N ASP A 100 6.46 -2.67 -19.40
CA ASP A 100 5.93 -1.65 -18.49
C ASP A 100 6.76 -1.55 -17.22
N LEU A 101 7.22 -2.68 -16.68
CA LEU A 101 8.09 -2.74 -15.51
C LEU A 101 9.47 -2.12 -15.81
N LEU A 102 10.06 -2.42 -16.97
CA LEU A 102 11.31 -1.82 -17.45
C LEU A 102 11.17 -0.30 -17.58
N ASN A 103 10.11 0.16 -18.23
CA ASN A 103 9.82 1.59 -18.38
C ASN A 103 9.61 2.28 -17.02
N LEU A 104 8.94 1.62 -16.08
CA LEU A 104 8.78 2.12 -14.72
C LEU A 104 10.14 2.27 -14.03
N MET A 105 10.96 1.22 -14.02
CA MET A 105 12.29 1.25 -13.39
C MET A 105 13.18 2.33 -14.02
N TYR A 106 13.20 2.40 -15.36
CA TYR A 106 13.93 3.41 -16.12
C TYR A 106 13.47 4.83 -15.74
N THR A 107 12.17 5.11 -15.80
CA THR A 107 11.61 6.44 -15.48
C THR A 107 11.93 6.85 -14.04
N ARG A 108 11.85 5.90 -13.09
CA ARG A 108 12.16 6.16 -11.68
C ARG A 108 13.65 6.44 -11.49
N ARG A 109 14.51 5.75 -12.22
CA ARG A 109 15.95 5.99 -12.20
C ARG A 109 16.31 7.35 -12.78
N GLU A 110 15.78 7.72 -13.95
CA GLU A 110 16.01 9.05 -14.53
C GLU A 110 15.58 10.15 -13.57
N LEU A 111 14.38 10.03 -12.99
CA LEU A 111 13.93 10.93 -11.95
C LEU A 111 14.91 10.98 -10.76
N SER A 112 15.46 9.85 -10.34
CA SER A 112 16.40 9.80 -9.22
C SER A 112 17.72 10.56 -9.49
N MET A 113 18.12 10.67 -10.76
CA MET A 113 19.31 11.43 -11.19
C MET A 113 19.06 12.93 -11.21
N GLU A 114 17.81 13.36 -11.45
CA GLU A 114 17.40 14.77 -11.39
C GLU A 114 17.28 15.32 -9.96
N LEU A 115 17.14 14.45 -8.97
CA LEU A 115 16.96 14.83 -7.58
C LEU A 115 18.29 15.18 -6.91
N LEU A 116 18.26 16.16 -6.00
CA LEU A 116 19.43 16.56 -5.21
C LEU A 116 19.68 15.58 -4.05
N GLU A 117 20.96 15.29 -3.80
CA GLU A 117 21.36 14.44 -2.69
C GLU A 117 21.12 15.11 -1.33
N GLY A 118 20.77 14.32 -0.31
CA GLY A 118 20.47 14.80 1.04
C GLY A 118 19.04 15.28 1.25
N ASP A 119 18.25 15.44 0.19
CA ASP A 119 16.84 15.81 0.27
C ASP A 119 15.90 14.59 0.42
N VAL A 120 14.63 14.89 0.74
CA VAL A 120 13.54 13.92 0.68
C VAL A 120 12.90 13.94 -0.71
N VAL A 121 12.30 12.81 -1.12
CA VAL A 121 11.62 12.69 -2.41
C VAL A 121 10.51 13.75 -2.60
N PRO A 122 10.24 14.22 -3.83
CA PRO A 122 9.31 15.33 -4.08
C PRO A 122 7.92 15.17 -3.48
N ASN A 123 7.36 13.96 -3.53
CA ASN A 123 6.05 13.66 -2.94
C ASN A 123 6.05 13.88 -1.42
N MET A 124 7.13 13.46 -0.74
CA MET A 124 7.26 13.67 0.69
C MET A 124 7.47 15.16 1.00
N LEU A 125 8.29 15.85 0.22
CA LEU A 125 8.49 17.29 0.34
C LEU A 125 7.17 18.06 0.19
N PHE A 126 6.33 17.68 -0.78
CA PHE A 126 4.99 18.24 -0.96
C PHE A 126 4.11 18.01 0.27
N MET A 127 4.11 16.80 0.84
CA MET A 127 3.36 16.52 2.07
C MET A 127 3.85 17.33 3.26
N ILE A 128 5.16 17.50 3.42
CA ILE A 128 5.76 18.32 4.48
C ILE A 128 5.29 19.76 4.33
N LYS A 129 5.45 20.36 3.14
CA LYS A 129 5.01 21.74 2.86
C LYS A 129 3.52 21.93 3.16
N LYS A 130 2.67 20.96 2.77
CA LYS A 130 1.23 20.99 3.07
C LYS A 130 0.93 20.91 4.57
N ARG A 131 1.77 20.25 5.37
CA ARG A 131 1.64 20.21 6.83
C ARG A 131 2.17 21.49 7.47
N GLU A 132 3.27 22.03 6.98
CA GLU A 132 3.85 23.31 7.44
C GLU A 132 2.90 24.50 7.24
N MET A 133 2.01 24.44 6.25
CA MET A 133 0.94 25.44 6.08
C MET A 133 -0.13 25.37 7.19
N ARG A 134 -0.31 24.23 7.84
CA ARG A 134 -1.35 23.99 8.87
C ARG A 134 -0.81 23.98 10.29
N TYR A 135 0.46 23.60 10.44
CA TYR A 135 1.10 23.37 11.73
C TYR A 135 2.51 23.97 11.70
N ASN A 136 2.90 24.63 12.78
CA ASN A 136 4.26 25.14 12.95
C ASN A 136 5.13 24.11 13.66
N TRP A 137 6.41 24.04 13.27
CA TRP A 137 7.40 23.19 13.92
C TRP A 137 8.29 24.03 14.80
N TYR A 138 8.30 23.73 16.09
CA TYR A 138 9.11 24.47 17.07
C TYR A 138 10.18 23.55 17.67
N GLU A 139 11.39 24.09 17.82
CA GLU A 139 12.47 23.50 18.59
C GLU A 139 12.67 24.35 19.84
N VAL A 140 12.63 23.71 21.01
CA VAL A 140 12.84 24.39 22.30
C VAL A 140 14.28 24.16 22.72
N ARG A 141 15.02 25.25 22.94
CA ARG A 141 16.41 25.22 23.40
C ARG A 141 16.48 25.87 24.78
N VAL A 142 17.16 25.21 25.71
CA VAL A 142 17.42 25.76 27.04
C VAL A 142 18.46 26.87 26.92
N VAL A 143 18.16 28.04 27.48
CA VAL A 143 19.10 29.18 27.55
C VAL A 143 19.62 29.34 28.96
N SER A 144 18.74 29.19 29.96
CA SER A 144 19.05 29.20 31.39
C SER A 144 18.05 28.34 32.17
N ASP A 145 18.18 28.28 33.48
CA ASP A 145 17.32 27.47 34.37
C ASP A 145 15.82 27.84 34.27
N ILE A 146 15.51 29.05 33.81
CA ILE A 146 14.14 29.57 33.69
C ILE A 146 13.81 30.13 32.30
N GLU A 147 14.75 30.13 31.35
CA GLU A 147 14.55 30.71 30.02
C GLU A 147 14.75 29.67 28.91
N TYR A 148 13.83 29.70 27.95
CA TYR A 148 13.81 28.81 26.81
C TYR A 148 13.65 29.62 25.52
N LEU A 149 14.47 29.31 24.53
CA LEU A 149 14.35 29.84 23.18
C LEU A 149 13.49 28.87 22.36
N VAL A 150 12.36 29.35 21.85
CA VAL A 150 11.48 28.59 20.96
C VAL A 150 11.70 29.05 19.53
N VAL A 151 12.36 28.22 18.72
CA VAL A 151 12.68 28.52 17.32
C VAL A 151 11.71 27.79 16.40
N ASN A 152 11.01 28.51 15.51
CA ASN A 152 10.29 27.85 14.43
C ASN A 152 11.29 27.35 13.39
N THR A 153 11.46 26.04 13.29
CA THR A 153 12.55 25.47 12.48
C THR A 153 12.17 25.24 11.03
N LYS A 154 10.86 25.18 10.69
CA LYS A 154 10.34 24.80 9.35
C LYS A 154 11.20 23.72 8.65
N LYS A 155 11.59 22.69 9.41
CA LYS A 155 12.45 21.59 8.97
C LYS A 155 11.75 20.25 9.17
N GLY A 156 10.53 20.13 8.62
CA GLY A 156 9.77 18.88 8.69
C GLY A 156 10.47 17.66 8.10
N SER A 157 11.42 17.87 7.16
CA SER A 157 12.21 16.81 6.54
C SER A 157 13.06 16.02 7.54
N ARG A 158 13.51 16.64 8.64
CA ARG A 158 14.30 15.98 9.70
C ARG A 158 13.53 14.89 10.44
N TYR A 159 12.20 14.94 10.42
CA TYR A 159 11.32 13.96 11.06
C TYR A 159 10.84 12.89 10.08
N CYS A 160 11.34 12.90 8.84
CA CYS A 160 10.99 11.88 7.86
C CYS A 160 11.88 10.65 8.05
N SER A 161 11.30 9.48 7.84
CA SER A 161 12.08 8.24 7.79
C SER A 161 13.13 8.31 6.68
N PRO A 162 14.34 7.73 6.87
CA PRO A 162 15.35 7.61 5.83
C PRO A 162 14.84 6.97 4.53
N TYR A 163 13.79 6.15 4.59
CA TYR A 163 13.14 5.56 3.40
C TYR A 163 12.49 6.58 2.46
N PHE A 164 12.28 7.81 2.90
CA PHE A 164 11.82 8.91 2.05
C PHE A 164 12.95 9.78 1.48
N SER A 165 14.21 9.44 1.76
CA SER A 165 15.36 10.16 1.20
C SER A 165 15.50 9.90 -0.30
N VAL A 166 16.07 10.87 -1.01
CA VAL A 166 16.49 10.70 -2.41
C VAL A 166 17.47 9.54 -2.54
N GLU A 167 18.34 9.33 -1.55
CA GLU A 167 19.31 8.24 -1.57
C GLU A 167 18.63 6.86 -1.50
N ALA A 168 17.69 6.66 -0.56
CA ALA A 168 16.92 5.42 -0.49
C ALA A 168 16.13 5.16 -1.78
N PHE A 169 15.59 6.22 -2.40
CA PHE A 169 14.93 6.13 -3.70
C PHE A 169 15.90 5.70 -4.81
N ARG A 170 17.08 6.33 -4.92
CA ARG A 170 18.12 5.93 -5.90
C ARG A 170 18.53 4.47 -5.74
N GLN A 171 18.81 4.04 -4.52
CA GLN A 171 19.19 2.65 -4.24
C GLN A 171 18.10 1.65 -4.64
N THR A 172 16.83 2.02 -4.45
CA THR A 172 15.68 1.17 -4.85
C THR A 172 15.64 0.92 -6.35
N TYR A 173 16.02 1.91 -7.17
CA TYR A 173 15.95 1.85 -8.64
C TYR A 173 17.32 1.77 -9.32
N LEU A 174 18.36 1.38 -8.58
CA LEU A 174 19.72 1.29 -9.10
C LEU A 174 19.90 0.09 -10.06
N ASN A 175 19.22 -1.02 -9.76
CA ASN A 175 19.37 -2.27 -10.49
C ASN A 175 18.67 -2.23 -11.85
N TYR A 176 19.27 -2.94 -12.81
CA TYR A 176 18.72 -3.13 -14.14
C TYR A 176 17.85 -4.37 -14.17
N LEU A 177 16.69 -4.24 -14.81
CA LEU A 177 15.98 -5.39 -15.35
C LEU A 177 16.42 -5.53 -16.81
N TYR A 178 16.61 -6.77 -17.24
CA TYR A 178 16.91 -7.08 -18.64
C TYR A 178 15.61 -7.36 -19.39
N PRO A 179 15.51 -6.98 -20.68
CA PRO A 179 14.41 -7.42 -21.51
C PRO A 179 14.39 -8.94 -21.61
N LEU A 180 13.20 -9.49 -21.84
CA LEU A 180 13.07 -10.91 -22.19
C LEU A 180 13.70 -11.16 -23.57
N ASP A 181 14.27 -12.34 -23.74
CA ASP A 181 14.81 -12.81 -25.02
C ASP A 181 13.68 -12.95 -26.05
N ASN A 182 14.03 -12.83 -27.33
CA ASN A 182 13.06 -12.98 -28.41
C ASN A 182 12.48 -14.41 -28.38
N ILE A 183 11.23 -14.60 -28.81
CA ILE A 183 10.61 -15.92 -28.93
C ILE A 183 11.45 -16.88 -29.80
N GLU A 184 12.21 -16.33 -30.75
CA GLU A 184 13.15 -17.07 -31.60
C GLU A 184 14.38 -17.60 -30.84
N GLU A 185 14.68 -17.04 -29.67
CA GLU A 185 15.82 -17.39 -28.82
C GLU A 185 15.41 -18.30 -27.65
N TRP A 186 14.12 -18.63 -27.53
CA TRP A 186 13.64 -19.50 -26.46
C TRP A 186 14.10 -20.94 -26.68
N PRO A 187 14.52 -21.66 -25.62
CA PRO A 187 14.94 -23.05 -25.74
C PRO A 187 13.77 -23.92 -26.21
N GLU A 188 14.04 -24.88 -27.09
CA GLU A 188 13.08 -25.94 -27.39
C GLU A 188 12.89 -26.80 -26.15
N ILE A 189 11.64 -27.00 -25.75
CA ILE A 189 11.28 -27.85 -24.62
C ILE A 189 11.22 -29.29 -25.13
N GLU A 190 12.21 -30.11 -24.77
CA GLU A 190 12.29 -31.52 -25.18
C GLU A 190 11.34 -32.42 -24.37
N ASP A 191 11.06 -32.07 -23.10
CA ASP A 191 10.22 -32.83 -22.20
C ASP A 191 8.76 -32.32 -22.20
N PRO A 192 7.78 -33.13 -22.65
CA PRO A 192 6.37 -32.78 -22.58
C PRO A 192 5.85 -32.50 -21.15
N GLU A 193 6.50 -33.02 -20.11
CA GLU A 193 6.13 -32.75 -18.70
C GLU A 193 6.51 -31.32 -18.26
N GLU A 194 7.47 -30.68 -18.93
CA GLU A 194 7.81 -29.26 -18.72
C GLU A 194 6.83 -28.31 -19.42
N LEU A 195 6.01 -28.83 -20.34
CA LEU A 195 5.02 -28.04 -21.06
C LEU A 195 3.82 -27.74 -20.15
N ALA A 196 3.65 -26.47 -19.78
CA ALA A 196 2.46 -26.05 -19.05
C ALA A 196 1.19 -26.36 -19.85
N SER A 197 0.33 -27.22 -19.29
CA SER A 197 -0.98 -27.48 -19.88
C SER A 197 -1.79 -26.19 -19.95
N PRO A 198 -2.54 -25.93 -21.05
CA PRO A 198 -3.39 -24.75 -21.13
C PRO A 198 -4.38 -24.76 -19.96
N PRO A 199 -4.62 -23.60 -19.33
CA PRO A 199 -5.55 -23.53 -18.20
C PRO A 199 -6.94 -23.96 -18.66
N GLU A 200 -7.61 -24.78 -17.84
CA GLU A 200 -8.99 -25.17 -18.10
C GLU A 200 -9.88 -23.91 -18.15
N LEU A 201 -10.49 -23.66 -19.32
CA LEU A 201 -11.38 -22.53 -19.52
C LEU A 201 -12.71 -22.78 -18.79
N THR A 202 -12.76 -22.46 -17.51
CA THR A 202 -14.00 -22.47 -16.74
C THR A 202 -14.81 -21.21 -17.03
N ARG A 203 -16.10 -21.37 -17.35
CA ARG A 203 -17.01 -20.23 -17.55
C ARG A 203 -17.16 -19.49 -16.22
N LYS A 204 -16.62 -18.26 -16.14
CA LYS A 204 -16.76 -17.41 -14.94
C LYS A 204 -18.25 -17.32 -14.57
N ALA A 205 -18.57 -17.55 -13.29
CA ALA A 205 -19.92 -17.35 -12.78
C ALA A 205 -20.37 -15.92 -13.14
N GLY A 206 -21.51 -15.80 -13.82
CA GLY A 206 -22.05 -14.50 -14.20
C GLY A 206 -22.26 -13.63 -12.96
N ARG A 207 -22.12 -12.31 -13.11
CA ARG A 207 -22.44 -11.36 -12.04
C ARG A 207 -23.84 -11.69 -11.48
N PRO A 208 -24.02 -11.85 -10.16
CA PRO A 208 -25.33 -12.08 -9.57
C PRO A 208 -26.30 -11.01 -10.08
N ARG A 209 -27.45 -11.42 -10.61
CA ARG A 209 -28.52 -10.47 -10.95
C ARG A 209 -28.95 -9.80 -9.63
N LYS A 210 -28.99 -8.47 -9.66
CA LYS A 210 -29.50 -7.66 -8.56
C LYS A 210 -30.96 -7.98 -8.29
#